data_AF-A0A9J7LIC7-F1
#
_entry.id   AF-A0A9J7LIC7-F1
#
_cell.length_a   1.000
_cell.length_b   1.000
_cell.length_c   1.000
_cell.angle_alpha   90.00
_cell.angle_beta   90.00
_cell.angle_gamma   90.00
#
_symmetry.space_group_name_H-M   'P 1'
#
loop_
_entity.id
_entity.type
_entity.pdbx_description
1 polymer ?
#
loop_
_entity_poly.entity_id
_entity_poly.type
_entity_poly.pdbx_seq_one_letter_code
_entity_poly.pdbx_strand_id
1 'polypeptide(L)'
;MTEQQEDYPSEIHAGLVAFSDSLKSVEEVFKPFLQMALEDVEKLESLDQAKLHLTAVYAINSLFWIYLTTQGIDPKDHPIKNELDRIRSYMNRVKEIEDKRKAAKLDKAAAKRIVKSALWEPSKMPGGSQGKQTSGKRKQQDRAGPQNKKKRD
;
A
#
# COMPACT_ATOMS: atom_id res chain seq x y z
N MET A 1 31.78 -22.75 37.16
CA MET A 1 30.68 -22.42 36.25
C MET A 1 30.86 -23.34 35.06
N THR A 2 30.04 -24.38 34.97
CA THR A 2 30.16 -25.44 33.98
C THR A 2 29.69 -24.92 32.63
N GLU A 3 30.61 -24.80 31.66
CA GLU A 3 30.26 -24.72 30.26
C GLU A 3 29.41 -25.95 29.93
N GLN A 4 28.15 -25.75 29.59
CA GLN A 4 27.31 -26.80 29.03
C GLN A 4 27.94 -27.17 27.70
N GLN A 5 28.69 -28.26 27.68
CA GLN A 5 29.20 -28.84 26.45
C GLN A 5 27.98 -29.39 25.71
N GLU A 6 27.44 -28.61 24.78
CA GLU A 6 26.23 -28.97 24.07
C GLU A 6 26.47 -30.24 23.24
N ASP A 7 25.53 -31.19 23.33
CA ASP A 7 25.64 -32.58 22.85
C ASP A 7 25.41 -32.68 21.32
N TYR A 8 26.05 -31.80 20.56
CA TYR A 8 25.92 -31.76 19.10
C TYR A 8 27.24 -31.37 18.41
N PRO A 9 27.39 -31.66 17.10
CA PRO A 9 28.62 -31.39 16.35
C PRO A 9 28.97 -29.89 16.28
N SER A 10 30.24 -29.54 16.44
CA SER A 10 30.68 -28.13 16.50
C SER A 10 30.43 -27.37 15.18
N GLU A 11 30.31 -28.08 14.06
CA GLU A 11 30.04 -27.52 12.73
C GLU A 11 28.69 -26.81 12.65
N ILE A 12 27.69 -27.25 13.44
CA ILE A 12 26.35 -26.65 13.43
C ILE A 12 26.13 -25.60 14.52
N HIS A 13 27.07 -25.48 15.47
CA HIS A 13 26.98 -24.56 16.60
C HIS A 13 26.68 -23.13 16.19
N ALA A 14 27.47 -22.59 15.25
CA ALA A 14 27.29 -21.22 14.77
C ALA A 14 25.90 -21.02 14.12
N GLY A 15 25.39 -22.02 13.39
CA GLY A 15 24.07 -21.98 12.77
C GLY A 15 22.94 -21.99 13.81
N LEU A 16 23.06 -22.80 14.86
CA LEU A 16 22.09 -22.88 15.95
C LEU A 16 22.03 -21.59 16.76
N VAL A 17 23.19 -20.99 17.08
CA VAL A 17 23.26 -19.70 17.76
C VAL A 17 22.58 -18.61 16.91
N ALA A 18 22.93 -18.51 15.63
CA ALA A 18 22.31 -17.55 14.71
C ALA A 18 20.79 -17.75 14.56
N PHE A 19 20.34 -19.00 14.51
CA PHE A 19 18.92 -19.34 14.46
C PHE A 19 18.18 -18.93 15.73
N SER A 20 18.75 -19.24 16.91
CA SER A 20 18.21 -18.84 18.21
C SER A 20 18.10 -17.32 18.34
N ASP A 21 19.13 -16.58 17.93
CA ASP A 21 19.12 -15.12 17.96
C ASP A 21 18.10 -14.53 16.97
N SER A 22 17.93 -15.16 15.80
CA SER A 22 16.88 -14.79 14.85
C SER A 22 15.48 -14.99 15.44
N LEU A 23 15.25 -16.11 16.15
CA LEU A 23 13.98 -16.37 16.83
C LEU A 23 13.68 -15.36 17.93
N LYS A 24 14.68 -15.00 18.75
CA LYS A 24 14.53 -13.92 19.75
C LYS A 24 14.16 -12.60 19.09
N SER A 25 14.80 -12.25 17.97
CA SER A 25 14.47 -11.03 17.23
C SER A 25 13.02 -11.04 16.73
N VAL A 26 12.55 -12.18 16.20
CA VAL A 26 11.14 -12.34 15.81
C VAL A 26 10.22 -12.18 17.01
N GLU A 27 10.52 -12.80 18.14
CA GLU A 27 9.73 -12.69 19.37
C GLU A 27 9.58 -11.23 19.83
N GLU A 28 10.68 -10.46 19.86
CA GLU A 28 10.64 -9.03 20.20
C GLU A 28 9.76 -8.21 19.25
N VAL A 29 9.80 -8.50 17.95
CA VAL A 29 8.95 -7.83 16.95
C VAL A 29 7.47 -8.19 17.14
N PHE A 30 7.17 -9.41 17.57
CA PHE A 30 5.80 -9.89 17.77
C PHE A 30 5.18 -9.47 19.11
N LYS A 31 5.98 -9.20 20.15
CA LYS A 31 5.47 -8.73 21.46
C LYS A 31 4.41 -7.63 21.39
N PRO A 32 4.64 -6.48 20.71
CA PRO A 32 3.63 -5.43 20.64
C PRO A 32 2.38 -5.87 19.88
N PHE A 33 2.52 -6.73 18.87
CA PHE A 33 1.40 -7.27 18.11
C PHE A 33 0.54 -8.21 18.96
N LEU A 34 1.15 -9.05 19.80
CA LEU A 34 0.44 -9.96 20.70
C LEU A 34 -0.24 -9.25 21.87
N GLN A 35 0.23 -8.05 22.23
CA GLN A 35 -0.34 -7.20 23.29
C GLN A 35 -1.45 -6.28 22.79
N MET A 36 -1.64 -6.17 21.47
CA MET A 36 -2.66 -5.32 20.87
C MET A 36 -4.05 -5.91 21.10
N ALA A 37 -5.00 -5.07 21.50
CA ALA A 37 -6.39 -5.47 21.68
C ALA A 37 -7.10 -5.59 20.32
N LEU A 38 -8.04 -6.52 20.18
CA LEU A 38 -8.81 -6.70 18.94
C LEU A 38 -9.60 -5.45 18.57
N GLU A 39 -10.06 -4.72 19.59
CA GLU A 39 -10.79 -3.46 19.46
C GLU A 39 -9.95 -2.38 18.78
N ASP A 40 -8.62 -2.42 18.90
CA ASP A 40 -7.74 -1.47 18.22
C ASP A 40 -7.56 -1.81 16.75
N VAL A 41 -7.67 -3.08 16.37
CA VAL A 41 -7.68 -3.52 14.97
C VAL A 41 -8.98 -3.08 14.30
N GLU A 42 -10.12 -3.21 14.97
CA GLU A 42 -11.43 -2.81 14.42
C GLU A 42 -11.54 -1.32 14.11
N LYS A 43 -10.74 -0.47 14.78
CA LYS A 43 -10.70 0.98 14.54
C LYS A 43 -9.94 1.37 13.27
N LEU A 44 -9.15 0.47 12.68
CA LEU A 44 -8.35 0.75 11.49
C LEU A 44 -9.23 0.88 10.23
N GLU A 45 -8.71 1.53 9.18
CA GLU A 45 -9.35 1.48 7.86
C GLU A 45 -9.42 0.01 7.39
N SER A 46 -10.53 -0.40 6.77
CA SER A 46 -10.71 -1.75 6.23
C SER A 46 -9.53 -2.27 5.39
N LEU A 47 -8.85 -1.41 4.64
CA LEU A 47 -7.67 -1.78 3.87
C LEU A 47 -6.45 -2.08 4.76
N ASP A 48 -6.27 -1.32 5.84
CA ASP A 48 -5.17 -1.51 6.80
C ASP A 48 -5.42 -2.72 7.69
N GLN A 49 -6.68 -2.99 8.06
CA GLN A 49 -7.07 -4.25 8.70
C GLN A 49 -6.70 -5.46 7.84
N ALA A 50 -7.03 -5.42 6.54
CA ALA A 50 -6.71 -6.50 5.61
C ALA A 50 -5.19 -6.73 5.50
N LYS A 51 -4.39 -5.66 5.42
CA LYS A 51 -2.92 -5.75 5.41
C LYS A 51 -2.38 -6.38 6.68
N LEU A 52 -2.88 -5.96 7.83
CA LEU A 52 -2.46 -6.47 9.13
C LEU A 52 -2.75 -7.97 9.27
N HIS A 53 -4.00 -8.39 9.03
CA HIS A 53 -4.39 -9.80 9.10
C HIS A 53 -3.59 -10.66 8.13
N LEU A 54 -3.38 -10.17 6.90
CA LEU A 54 -2.67 -10.92 5.88
C LEU A 54 -1.17 -11.06 6.21
N THR A 55 -0.58 -10.04 6.82
CA THR A 55 0.80 -10.10 7.34
C THR A 55 0.90 -11.09 8.50
N ALA A 56 -0.05 -11.07 9.43
CA ALA A 56 -0.09 -12.00 10.55
C ALA A 56 -0.21 -13.46 10.10
N VAL A 57 -1.14 -13.74 9.17
CA VAL A 57 -1.31 -15.08 8.61
C VAL A 57 -0.07 -15.51 7.83
N TYR A 58 0.55 -14.63 7.03
CA TYR A 58 1.82 -14.93 6.35
C TYR A 58 2.92 -15.31 7.33
N ALA A 59 3.07 -14.57 8.43
CA ALA A 59 4.10 -14.83 9.42
C ALA A 59 3.88 -16.17 10.14
N ILE A 60 2.66 -16.48 10.56
CA ILE A 60 2.34 -17.77 11.20
C ILE A 60 2.67 -18.94 10.26
N ASN A 61 2.28 -18.85 8.99
CA ASN A 61 2.58 -19.88 8.01
C ASN A 61 4.08 -19.99 7.69
N SER A 62 4.81 -18.87 7.74
CA SER A 62 6.27 -18.86 7.58
C SER A 62 6.99 -19.50 8.77
N LEU A 63 6.53 -19.25 10.00
CA LEU A 63 7.04 -19.93 11.20
C LEU A 63 6.75 -21.43 11.16
N PHE A 64 5.57 -21.81 10.66
CA PHE A 64 5.23 -23.21 10.46
C PHE A 64 6.10 -23.89 9.39
N TRP A 65 6.45 -23.18 8.31
CA TRP A 65 7.44 -23.66 7.33
C TRP A 65 8.80 -23.95 7.98
N ILE A 66 9.28 -23.03 8.82
CA ILE A 66 10.53 -23.20 9.57
C ILE A 66 10.43 -24.42 10.48
N TYR A 67 9.31 -24.58 11.22
CA TYR A 67 9.07 -25.75 12.06
C TYR A 67 9.11 -27.07 11.28
N LEU A 68 8.46 -27.16 10.12
CA LEU A 68 8.53 -28.37 9.29
C LEU A 68 9.98 -28.68 8.86
N THR A 69 10.74 -27.63 8.53
CA THR A 69 12.15 -27.75 8.17
C THR A 69 12.98 -28.32 9.34
N THR A 70 12.69 -27.92 10.58
CA THR A 70 13.41 -28.47 11.76
C THR A 70 13.00 -29.91 12.07
N GLN A 71 11.81 -30.35 11.67
CA GLN A 71 11.37 -31.75 11.75
C GLN A 71 11.92 -32.62 10.60
N GLY A 72 12.72 -32.04 9.67
CA GLY A 72 13.24 -32.75 8.51
C GLY A 72 12.19 -33.03 7.42
N ILE A 73 11.03 -32.37 7.49
CA ILE A 73 9.98 -32.48 6.47
C ILE A 73 10.24 -31.40 5.43
N ASP A 74 10.36 -31.76 4.14
CA ASP A 74 10.46 -30.76 3.07
C ASP A 74 9.13 -29.99 2.96
N PRO A 75 9.08 -28.69 3.28
CA PRO A 75 7.83 -27.95 3.26
C PRO A 75 7.30 -27.72 1.83
N LYS A 76 8.12 -27.96 0.79
CA LYS A 76 7.69 -27.87 -0.62
C LYS A 76 6.70 -28.96 -1.01
N ASP A 77 6.82 -30.13 -0.38
CA ASP A 77 5.91 -31.27 -0.57
C ASP A 77 4.72 -31.22 0.41
N HIS A 78 4.75 -30.27 1.35
CA HIS A 78 3.69 -30.06 2.34
C HIS A 78 2.62 -29.06 1.82
N PRO A 79 1.32 -29.24 2.16
CA PRO A 79 0.24 -28.31 1.76
C PRO A 79 0.42 -26.84 2.16
N ILE A 80 1.36 -26.56 3.07
CA ILE A 80 1.72 -25.20 3.51
C ILE A 80 2.17 -24.32 2.34
N LYS A 81 2.78 -24.90 1.31
CA LYS A 81 3.16 -24.17 0.10
C LYS A 81 1.94 -23.55 -0.59
N ASN A 82 0.86 -24.32 -0.71
CA ASN A 82 -0.39 -23.85 -1.31
C ASN A 82 -1.01 -22.72 -0.47
N GLU A 83 -0.87 -22.80 0.85
CA GLU A 83 -1.34 -21.75 1.75
C GLU A 83 -0.55 -20.44 1.57
N LEU A 84 0.77 -20.52 1.46
CA LEU A 84 1.62 -19.35 1.18
C LEU A 84 1.32 -18.73 -0.19
N ASP A 85 1.08 -19.55 -1.22
CA ASP A 85 0.69 -19.06 -2.55
C ASP A 85 -0.69 -18.39 -2.53
N ARG A 86 -1.64 -18.94 -1.76
CA ARG A 86 -2.95 -18.35 -1.52
C ARG A 86 -2.84 -16.98 -0.85
N ILE A 87 -2.06 -16.88 0.23
CA ILE A 87 -1.78 -15.63 0.95
C ILE A 87 -1.15 -14.60 0.01
N ARG A 88 -0.17 -14.98 -0.80
CA ARG A 88 0.48 -14.10 -1.78
C ARG A 88 -0.52 -13.57 -2.81
N SER A 89 -1.45 -14.40 -3.27
CA SER A 89 -2.52 -13.97 -4.18
C SER A 89 -3.40 -12.88 -3.54
N TYR A 90 -3.77 -13.04 -2.27
CA TYR A 90 -4.50 -12.00 -1.53
C TYR A 90 -3.67 -10.72 -1.31
N MET A 91 -2.35 -10.84 -1.11
CA MET A 91 -1.48 -9.67 -0.93
C MET A 91 -1.42 -8.84 -2.21
N ASN A 92 -1.32 -9.52 -3.35
CA ASN A 92 -1.39 -8.88 -4.67
C ASN A 92 -2.74 -8.21 -4.88
N ARG A 93 -3.84 -8.83 -4.44
CA ARG A 93 -5.18 -8.23 -4.54
C ARG A 93 -5.31 -6.95 -3.71
N VAL A 94 -4.80 -6.93 -2.49
CA VAL A 94 -4.76 -5.73 -1.64
C VAL A 94 -3.95 -4.63 -2.32
N LYS A 95 -2.79 -4.97 -2.89
CA LYS A 95 -1.94 -4.04 -3.64
C LYS A 95 -2.67 -3.45 -4.87
N GLU A 96 -3.35 -4.27 -5.66
CA GLU A 96 -4.16 -3.80 -6.80
C GLU A 96 -5.24 -2.80 -6.37
N ILE A 97 -5.90 -3.05 -5.24
CA ILE A 97 -6.95 -2.16 -4.70
C ILE A 97 -6.33 -0.82 -4.29
N GLU A 98 -5.17 -0.86 -3.63
CA GLU A 98 -4.45 0.34 -3.22
C GLU A 98 -3.97 1.16 -4.44
N ASP A 99 -3.44 0.50 -5.46
CA ASP A 99 -2.99 1.14 -6.70
C ASP A 99 -4.16 1.78 -7.45
N LYS A 100 -5.31 1.10 -7.51
CA LYS A 100 -6.56 1.67 -8.07
C LYS A 100 -7.05 2.88 -7.28
N ARG A 101 -6.86 2.92 -5.96
CA ARG A 101 -7.21 4.09 -5.14
C ARG A 101 -6.31 5.30 -5.46
N LYS A 102 -5.04 5.06 -5.79
CA LYS A 102 -4.05 6.08 -6.16
C LYS A 102 -4.12 6.52 -7.62
N ALA A 103 -4.75 5.72 -8.50
CA ALA A 103 -4.84 6.00 -9.93
C ALA A 103 -5.59 7.30 -10.24
N ALA A 104 -5.12 8.01 -11.26
CA ALA A 104 -5.78 9.22 -11.76
C ALA A 104 -7.21 8.93 -12.21
N LYS A 105 -8.17 9.71 -11.71
CA LYS A 105 -9.59 9.56 -12.07
C LYS A 105 -9.89 10.46 -13.27
N LEU A 106 -10.58 9.91 -14.26
CA LEU A 106 -11.09 10.69 -15.39
C LEU A 106 -12.15 11.68 -14.91
N ASP A 107 -12.02 12.95 -15.31
CA ASP A 107 -13.08 13.94 -15.12
C ASP A 107 -14.22 13.65 -16.11
N LYS A 108 -15.23 12.93 -15.62
CA LYS A 108 -16.43 12.58 -16.39
C LYS A 108 -17.17 13.81 -16.90
N ALA A 109 -17.14 14.93 -16.17
CA ALA A 109 -17.79 16.16 -16.58
C ALA A 109 -17.04 16.82 -17.74
N ALA A 110 -15.70 16.88 -17.66
CA ALA A 110 -14.88 17.36 -18.77
C ALA A 110 -15.03 16.49 -20.03
N ALA A 111 -14.97 15.16 -19.89
CA ALA A 111 -15.18 14.23 -20.99
C ALA A 111 -16.56 14.44 -21.67
N LYS A 112 -17.62 14.63 -20.87
CA LYS A 112 -18.97 14.93 -21.38
C LYS A 112 -19.01 16.25 -22.15
N ARG A 113 -18.29 17.28 -21.70
CA ARG A 113 -18.20 18.57 -22.42
C ARG A 113 -17.48 18.42 -23.75
N ILE A 114 -16.36 17.69 -23.78
CA ILE A 114 -15.59 17.43 -25.00
C ILE A 114 -16.44 16.68 -26.03
N VAL A 115 -17.13 15.62 -25.61
CA VAL A 115 -18.04 14.87 -26.49
C VAL A 115 -19.19 15.75 -26.98
N LYS A 116 -19.81 16.54 -26.11
CA LYS A 116 -20.91 17.42 -26.48
C LYS A 116 -20.48 18.52 -27.47
N SER A 117 -19.28 19.08 -27.32
CA SER A 117 -18.76 20.06 -28.30
C SER A 117 -18.37 19.41 -29.62
N ALA A 118 -17.83 18.19 -29.59
CA ALA A 118 -17.41 17.47 -30.80
C ALA A 118 -18.61 16.98 -31.65
N LEU A 119 -19.73 16.67 -31.01
CA LEU A 119 -20.98 16.26 -31.68
C LEU A 119 -21.93 17.43 -31.96
N TRP A 120 -21.49 18.68 -31.75
CA TRP A 120 -22.31 19.85 -32.02
C TRP A 120 -22.37 20.13 -33.52
N GLU A 121 -23.48 19.76 -34.16
CA GLU A 121 -23.78 20.13 -35.55
C GLU A 121 -24.60 21.45 -35.59
N PRO A 122 -24.17 22.48 -36.33
CA PRO A 122 -24.90 23.75 -36.44
C PRO A 122 -26.17 23.70 -37.30
N SER A 123 -26.63 22.53 -37.76
CA SER A 123 -27.72 22.42 -38.74
C SER A 123 -28.82 21.43 -38.34
N LYS A 124 -29.39 21.58 -37.14
CA LYS A 124 -30.72 21.05 -36.76
C LYS A 124 -31.44 21.92 -35.72
N MET A 125 -31.52 23.24 -35.95
CA MET A 125 -32.56 24.07 -35.32
C MET A 125 -33.53 24.57 -36.40
N PRO A 126 -34.84 24.27 -36.31
CA PRO A 126 -35.82 25.06 -37.02
C PRO A 126 -35.98 26.39 -36.26
N GLY A 127 -35.52 27.49 -36.86
CA GLY A 127 -35.95 28.83 -36.50
C GLY A 127 -35.14 29.57 -35.43
N GLY A 128 -34.23 30.43 -35.91
CA GLY A 128 -34.09 31.83 -35.50
C GLY A 128 -33.90 32.18 -34.02
N SER A 129 -32.66 32.54 -33.64
CA SER A 129 -32.35 33.86 -33.07
C SER A 129 -30.84 33.97 -32.84
N GLN A 130 -30.22 34.91 -33.55
CA GLN A 130 -28.87 35.39 -33.23
C GLN A 130 -28.91 36.08 -31.86
N GLY A 131 -28.14 35.59 -30.88
CA GLY A 131 -28.12 36.13 -29.53
C GLY A 131 -26.77 36.01 -28.83
N LYS A 132 -25.92 37.02 -29.03
CA LYS A 132 -24.81 37.48 -28.16
C LYS A 132 -23.68 36.48 -27.83
N GLN A 133 -22.55 36.69 -28.51
CA GLN A 133 -21.22 36.51 -27.90
C GLN A 133 -21.14 37.31 -26.60
N THR A 134 -21.10 36.64 -25.45
CA THR A 134 -20.54 37.23 -24.23
C THR A 134 -19.05 36.90 -24.22
N SER A 135 -18.27 37.83 -24.78
CA SER A 135 -16.84 37.94 -24.51
C SER A 135 -16.65 38.17 -23.00
N GLY A 136 -16.47 37.08 -22.25
CA GLY A 136 -16.05 37.14 -20.86
C GLY A 136 -14.66 37.76 -20.79
N LYS A 137 -14.61 39.04 -20.38
CA LYS A 137 -13.39 39.77 -20.03
C LYS A 137 -12.45 38.86 -19.22
N ARG A 138 -11.33 38.45 -19.82
CA ARG A 138 -10.13 38.11 -19.08
C ARG A 138 -9.73 39.36 -18.31
N LYS A 139 -9.91 39.35 -16.99
CA LYS A 139 -9.31 40.35 -16.11
C LYS A 139 -7.84 39.98 -15.99
N GLN A 140 -7.05 40.52 -16.91
CA GLN A 140 -5.60 40.54 -16.84
C GLN A 140 -5.23 41.43 -15.65
N GLN A 141 -4.76 40.82 -14.56
CA GLN A 141 -4.15 41.56 -13.46
C GLN A 141 -2.68 41.71 -13.81
N ASP A 142 -2.41 42.73 -14.64
CA ASP A 142 -1.06 43.10 -15.01
C ASP A 142 -0.32 43.63 -13.79
N ARG A 143 0.93 43.17 -13.71
CA ARG A 143 2.00 43.68 -12.88
C ARG A 143 2.21 45.16 -13.15
N ALA A 144 2.21 45.97 -12.10
CA ALA A 144 2.94 47.23 -12.06
C ALA A 144 3.35 47.52 -10.61
N GLY A 145 4.62 47.31 -10.28
CA GLY A 145 5.20 47.91 -9.09
C GLY A 145 5.46 49.41 -9.31
N PRO A 146 5.71 50.16 -8.24
CA PRO A 146 6.57 51.32 -8.34
C PRO A 146 7.81 51.20 -7.45
N GLN A 147 8.90 51.63 -8.06
CA GLN A 147 10.25 51.78 -7.54
C GLN A 147 10.38 52.89 -6.48
N ASN A 148 11.16 52.56 -5.43
CA ASN A 148 12.32 53.31 -4.96
C ASN A 148 12.12 54.59 -4.09
N LYS A 149 12.71 54.57 -2.88
CA LYS A 149 13.84 55.45 -2.47
C LYS A 149 14.28 55.21 -1.01
N LYS A 150 15.56 54.84 -0.84
CA LYS A 150 16.57 55.40 0.11
C LYS A 150 16.04 56.02 1.42
N LYS A 151 16.57 55.73 2.63
CA LYS A 151 17.97 55.83 3.10
C LYS A 151 17.96 55.54 4.62
N ARG A 152 19.09 55.01 5.15
CA ARG A 152 19.80 55.28 6.43
C ARG A 152 18.96 55.54 7.72
N ASP A 153 19.28 55.01 8.88
CA ASP A 153 20.58 54.72 9.53
C ASP A 153 20.56 53.40 10.31
#